data_AF-U1JVW7-F1
#
_entry.id   AF-U1JVW7-F1
#
_cell.length_a   1.000
_cell.length_b   1.000
_cell.length_c   1.000
_cell.angle_alpha   90.00
_cell.angle_beta   90.00
_cell.angle_gamma   90.00
#
_symmetry.space_group_name_H-M   'P 1'
#
loop_
_entity.id
_entity.type
_entity.pdbx_description
1 polymer ?
#
loop_
_entity_poly.entity_id
_entity_poly.type
_entity_poly.pdbx_seq_one_letter_code
_entity_poly.pdbx_strand_id
1 'polypeptide(L)'
;MKIWTSYGAEHSLNLVIIGHFKDAIEAEEFESLVSSLTNFLVNDSDFDVDSDRFSSGMLDYLGKKNLFCLSPQQLGQLLYDMRLEREENKIVISSDDDLNALTSLLIHSGAKVEMFSAHDHPHEEHGR
;
A
#
# COMPACT_ATOMS: atom_id res chain seq x y z
N MET A 1 -35.54 -1.00 21.51
CA MET A 1 -34.37 -0.59 20.71
C MET A 1 -33.32 -1.67 20.91
N LYS A 2 -33.02 -2.48 19.90
CA LYS A 2 -31.99 -3.52 20.01
C LYS A 2 -30.67 -2.89 19.56
N ILE A 3 -29.77 -2.67 20.50
CA ILE A 3 -28.41 -2.21 20.21
C ILE A 3 -27.70 -3.43 19.62
N TRP A 4 -27.30 -3.33 18.36
CA TRP A 4 -26.51 -4.36 17.71
C TRP A 4 -25.06 -4.15 18.12
N THR A 5 -24.59 -4.92 19.10
CA THR A 5 -23.16 -5.02 19.39
C THR A 5 -22.57 -6.01 18.40
N SER A 6 -22.15 -5.50 17.25
CA SER A 6 -21.24 -6.23 16.37
C SER A 6 -19.86 -6.19 17.03
N TYR A 7 -19.37 -7.33 17.50
CA TYR A 7 -17.94 -7.52 17.72
C TYR A 7 -17.31 -7.58 16.33
N GLY A 8 -16.96 -6.41 15.78
CA GLY A 8 -15.93 -6.39 14.73
C GLY A 8 -14.70 -7.04 15.35
N ALA A 9 -14.00 -7.89 14.61
CA ALA A 9 -12.68 -8.30 15.03
C ALA A 9 -11.83 -7.03 15.09
N GLU A 10 -11.69 -6.44 16.27
CA GLU A 10 -10.82 -5.28 16.57
C GLU A 10 -9.35 -5.71 16.55
N HIS A 11 -8.96 -6.42 15.49
CA HIS A 11 -7.58 -6.78 15.22
C HIS A 11 -7.07 -5.82 14.16
N SER A 12 -6.91 -4.55 14.54
CA SER A 12 -6.08 -3.68 13.73
C SER A 12 -4.67 -4.26 13.77
N LEU A 13 -4.09 -4.49 12.60
CA LEU A 13 -2.72 -5.00 12.53
C LEU A 13 -1.74 -3.96 13.11
N ASN A 14 -2.14 -2.68 13.15
CA ASN A 14 -1.27 -1.53 13.44
C ASN A 14 0.07 -1.71 12.72
N LEU A 15 -0.06 -1.97 11.43
CA LEU A 15 1.00 -2.46 10.58
C LEU A 15 1.92 -1.31 10.20
N VAL A 16 3.22 -1.55 10.34
CA VAL A 16 4.27 -0.67 9.83
C VAL A 16 5.07 -1.42 8.79
N ILE A 17 5.23 -0.82 7.61
CA ILE A 17 6.10 -1.30 6.53
C ILE A 17 7.16 -0.24 6.28
N ILE A 18 8.43 -0.62 6.30
CA ILE A 18 9.56 0.26 5.98
C ILE A 18 10.27 -0.28 4.73
N GLY A 19 10.26 0.52 3.67
CA GLY A 19 11.05 0.30 2.47
C GLY A 19 12.36 1.08 2.52
N HIS A 20 13.49 0.38 2.57
CA HIS A 20 14.82 0.99 2.50
C HIS A 20 15.35 0.96 1.07
N PHE A 21 15.55 2.13 0.49
CA PHE A 21 16.14 2.32 -0.84
C PHE A 21 17.63 2.64 -0.74
N LYS A 22 18.34 2.49 -1.87
CA LYS A 22 19.79 2.77 -1.91
C LYS A 22 20.06 4.27 -1.88
N ASP A 23 19.16 5.05 -2.46
CA ASP A 23 19.24 6.50 -2.49
C ASP A 23 17.87 7.16 -2.29
N ALA A 24 17.88 8.46 -2.05
CA ALA A 24 16.67 9.24 -1.81
C ALA A 24 15.82 9.44 -3.08
N ILE A 25 16.42 9.28 -4.26
CA ILE A 25 15.73 9.46 -5.55
C ILE A 25 14.80 8.27 -5.78
N GLU A 26 15.29 7.05 -5.56
CA GLU A 26 14.48 5.84 -5.63
C GLU A 26 13.26 5.90 -4.68
N ALA A 27 13.43 6.45 -3.47
CA ALA A 27 12.33 6.66 -2.53
C ALA A 27 11.32 7.72 -3.03
N GLU A 28 11.79 8.84 -3.61
CA GLU A 28 10.93 9.87 -4.21
C GLU A 28 10.16 9.36 -5.43
N GLU A 29 10.81 8.56 -6.28
CA GLU A 29 10.18 7.89 -7.42
C GLU A 29 9.09 6.92 -6.96
N PHE A 30 9.33 6.17 -5.87
CA PHE A 30 8.33 5.30 -5.28
C PHE A 30 7.11 6.07 -4.74
N GLU A 31 7.34 7.12 -3.96
CA GLU A 31 6.27 7.98 -3.43
C GLU A 31 5.41 8.56 -4.58
N SER A 32 6.07 9.02 -5.64
CA SER A 32 5.42 9.54 -6.85
C SER A 32 4.65 8.46 -7.61
N LEU A 33 5.18 7.24 -7.68
CA LEU A 33 4.52 6.09 -8.31
C LEU A 33 3.25 5.70 -7.57
N VAL A 34 3.31 5.56 -6.24
CA VAL A 34 2.13 5.24 -5.41
C VAL A 34 1.09 6.35 -5.55
N SER A 35 1.49 7.61 -5.43
CA SER A 35 0.56 8.75 -5.58
C SER A 35 -0.10 8.78 -6.96
N SER A 36 0.66 8.54 -8.04
CA SER A 36 0.13 8.46 -9.40
C SER A 36 -0.84 7.29 -9.57
N LEU A 37 -0.52 6.13 -9.02
CA LEU A 37 -1.34 4.92 -9.09
C LEU A 37 -2.65 5.09 -8.31
N THR A 38 -2.59 5.60 -7.08
CA THR A 38 -3.79 5.91 -6.27
C THR A 38 -4.67 6.93 -6.98
N ASN A 39 -4.10 8.01 -7.52
CA ASN A 39 -4.86 8.99 -8.29
C ASN A 39 -5.51 8.39 -9.54
N PHE A 40 -4.82 7.50 -10.24
CA PHE A 40 -5.40 6.79 -11.38
C PHE A 40 -6.60 5.94 -10.96
N LEU A 41 -6.44 5.13 -9.89
CA LEU A 41 -7.50 4.27 -9.36
C LEU A 41 -8.74 5.05 -8.90
N VAL A 42 -8.54 6.16 -8.19
CA VAL A 42 -9.65 7.02 -7.71
C VAL A 42 -10.47 7.62 -8.86
N ASN A 43 -9.84 7.84 -10.02
CA ASN A 43 -10.51 8.43 -11.19
C ASN A 43 -10.98 7.38 -12.22
N ASP A 44 -10.63 6.10 -12.04
CA ASP A 44 -11.04 5.02 -12.95
C ASP A 44 -12.45 4.54 -12.57
N SER A 45 -13.46 4.97 -13.34
CA SER A 45 -14.85 4.57 -13.12
C SER A 45 -15.11 3.08 -13.41
N ASP A 46 -14.21 2.44 -14.15
CA ASP A 46 -14.34 1.04 -14.55
C ASP A 46 -13.54 0.10 -13.62
N PHE A 47 -12.88 0.65 -12.60
CA PHE A 47 -12.15 -0.16 -11.62
C PHE A 47 -13.11 -0.91 -10.70
N ASP A 48 -13.03 -2.24 -10.74
CA ASP A 48 -13.78 -3.16 -9.90
C ASP A 48 -12.80 -4.03 -9.10
N VAL A 49 -12.79 -3.86 -7.78
CA VAL A 49 -11.91 -4.60 -6.86
C VAL A 49 -12.25 -6.09 -6.81
N ASP A 50 -13.51 -6.45 -7.08
CA ASP A 50 -14.00 -7.83 -7.06
C ASP A 50 -13.77 -8.55 -8.39
N SER A 51 -13.29 -7.84 -9.42
CA SER A 51 -13.00 -8.41 -10.72
C SER A 51 -11.75 -9.30 -10.71
N ASP A 52 -11.82 -10.42 -11.41
CA ASP A 52 -10.66 -11.29 -11.66
C ASP A 52 -9.75 -10.76 -12.78
N ARG A 53 -10.13 -9.67 -13.46
CA ARG A 53 -9.43 -9.13 -14.64
C ARG A 53 -9.32 -7.62 -14.63
N PHE A 54 -8.21 -7.12 -15.14
CA PHE A 54 -8.02 -5.71 -15.42
C PHE A 54 -8.82 -5.24 -16.63
N SER A 55 -9.33 -4.01 -16.57
CA SER A 55 -9.84 -3.29 -17.73
C SER A 55 -8.71 -3.04 -18.73
N SER A 56 -9.04 -2.79 -20.00
CA SER A 56 -8.04 -2.44 -21.02
C SER A 56 -7.28 -1.17 -20.67
N GLY A 57 -7.96 -0.17 -20.09
CA GLY A 57 -7.35 1.07 -19.61
C GLY A 57 -6.35 0.84 -18.48
N MET A 58 -6.71 0.01 -17.50
CA MET A 58 -5.81 -0.37 -16.40
C MET A 58 -4.58 -1.11 -16.91
N LEU A 59 -4.75 -2.08 -17.84
CA LEU A 59 -3.61 -2.80 -18.43
C LEU A 59 -2.65 -1.88 -19.17
N ASP A 60 -3.16 -0.91 -19.93
CA ASP A 60 -2.32 0.07 -20.64
C ASP A 60 -1.56 0.96 -19.66
N TYR A 61 -2.21 1.43 -18.59
CA TYR A 61 -1.58 2.22 -17.54
C TYR A 61 -0.47 1.45 -16.81
N LEU A 62 -0.77 0.25 -16.33
CA LEU A 62 0.18 -0.63 -15.65
C LEU A 62 1.34 -1.00 -16.57
N GLY A 63 1.06 -1.30 -17.84
CA GLY A 63 2.07 -1.62 -18.84
C GLY A 63 3.05 -0.49 -19.10
N LYS A 64 2.58 0.76 -19.17
CA LYS A 64 3.44 1.95 -19.30
C LYS A 64 4.34 2.18 -18.09
N LYS A 65 3.92 1.74 -16.90
CA LYS A 65 4.67 1.83 -15.65
C LYS A 65 5.46 0.56 -15.32
N ASN A 66 5.40 -0.46 -16.17
CA ASN A 66 6.02 -1.78 -15.96
C ASN A 66 5.54 -2.51 -14.68
N LEU A 67 4.31 -2.24 -14.24
CA LEU A 67 3.74 -2.79 -13.00
C LEU A 67 2.92 -4.05 -13.29
N PHE A 68 3.56 -5.21 -13.24
CA PHE A 68 2.93 -6.52 -13.49
C PHE A 68 2.87 -7.43 -12.25
N CYS A 69 3.18 -6.88 -11.07
CA CYS A 69 3.29 -7.63 -9.81
C CYS A 69 2.02 -7.57 -8.94
N LEU A 70 0.94 -6.95 -9.41
CA LEU A 70 -0.28 -6.74 -8.64
C LEU A 70 -1.50 -7.40 -9.28
N SER A 71 -2.43 -7.87 -8.45
CA SER A 71 -3.79 -8.26 -8.83
C SER A 71 -4.79 -7.10 -8.69
N PRO A 72 -6.00 -7.19 -9.27
CA PRO A 72 -7.07 -6.20 -9.05
C PRO A 72 -7.38 -5.97 -7.56
N GLN A 73 -7.47 -7.05 -6.78
CA GLN A 73 -7.73 -6.97 -5.33
C GLN A 73 -6.60 -6.24 -4.60
N GLN A 74 -5.34 -6.48 -4.99
CA GLN A 74 -4.19 -5.80 -4.42
C GLN A 74 -4.18 -4.30 -4.77
N LEU A 75 -4.58 -3.93 -5.99
CA LEU A 75 -4.76 -2.51 -6.33
C LEU A 75 -5.82 -1.84 -5.47
N GLY A 76 -6.88 -2.57 -5.10
CA GLY A 76 -7.92 -2.07 -4.19
C GLY A 76 -7.37 -1.65 -2.81
N GLN A 77 -6.29 -2.29 -2.34
CA GLN A 77 -5.65 -1.94 -1.07
C GLN A 77 -5.06 -0.52 -1.07
N LEU A 78 -4.72 0.04 -2.24
CA LEU A 78 -4.22 1.42 -2.35
C LEU A 78 -5.30 2.49 -2.13
N LEU A 79 -6.57 2.07 -2.04
CA LEU A 79 -7.72 2.92 -1.73
C LEU A 79 -8.07 2.88 -0.24
N TYR A 80 -7.39 2.06 0.57
CA TYR A 80 -7.58 2.01 2.02
C TYR A 80 -6.95 3.23 2.70
N ASP A 81 -7.35 3.48 3.94
CA ASP A 81 -6.72 4.51 4.75
C ASP A 81 -5.31 4.03 5.16
N MET A 82 -4.31 4.67 4.58
CA MET A 82 -2.91 4.41 4.83
C MET A 82 -2.14 5.73 4.88
N ARG A 83 -1.13 5.79 5.72
CA ARG A 83 -0.19 6.92 5.74
C ARG A 83 1.13 6.46 5.16
N LEU A 84 1.56 7.15 4.12
CA LEU A 84 2.87 6.98 3.51
C LEU A 84 3.68 8.24 3.79
N GLU A 85 4.83 8.09 4.43
CA GLU A 85 5.76 9.16 4.76
C GLU A 85 7.14 8.81 4.18
N ARG A 86 7.80 9.77 3.54
CA ARG A 86 9.16 9.60 3.02
C ARG A 86 10.18 10.26 3.94
N GLU A 87 11.20 9.50 4.30
CA GLU A 87 12.31 9.94 5.15
C GLU A 87 13.63 9.67 4.43
N GLU A 88 14.16 10.68 3.73
CA GLU A 88 15.35 10.56 2.87
C GLU A 88 15.24 9.39 1.87
N ASN A 89 15.93 8.28 2.13
CA ASN A 89 15.95 7.05 1.34
C ASN A 89 15.03 5.94 1.90
N LYS A 90 14.15 6.27 2.84
CA LYS A 90 13.16 5.35 3.41
C LYS A 90 11.76 5.77 3.02
N ILE A 91 10.88 4.79 2.86
CA ILE A 91 9.44 4.96 2.79
C ILE A 91 8.83 4.22 3.98
N VAL A 92 8.10 4.95 4.81
CA VAL A 92 7.42 4.43 6.01
C VAL A 92 5.93 4.44 5.73
N ILE A 93 5.30 3.27 5.84
CA ILE A 93 3.88 3.09 5.60
C ILE A 93 3.24 2.57 6.87
N SER A 94 2.15 3.21 7.30
CA SER A 94 1.36 2.76 8.45
C SER A 94 -0.12 2.60 8.08
N SER A 95 -0.72 1.50 8.53
CA SER A 95 -2.15 1.21 8.33
C SER A 95 -2.66 0.21 9.36
N ASP A 96 -3.95 0.23 9.60
CA ASP A 96 -4.63 -0.76 10.44
C ASP A 96 -4.96 -2.06 9.66
N ASP A 97 -4.89 -2.01 8.34
CA ASP A 97 -5.22 -3.11 7.41
C ASP A 97 -3.97 -3.81 6.85
N ASP A 98 -4.18 -4.98 6.22
CA ASP A 98 -3.12 -5.69 5.49
C ASP A 98 -2.87 -5.03 4.12
N LEU A 99 -1.63 -4.60 3.89
CA LEU A 99 -1.20 -3.88 2.69
C LEU A 99 -0.13 -4.64 1.88
N ASN A 100 -0.34 -5.94 1.64
CA ASN A 100 0.54 -6.78 0.80
C ASN A 100 0.89 -6.19 -0.58
N ALA A 101 0.02 -5.36 -1.17
CA ALA A 101 0.29 -4.65 -2.41
C ALA A 101 1.52 -3.74 -2.31
N LEU A 102 1.67 -3.02 -1.20
CA LEU A 102 2.79 -2.09 -0.99
C LEU A 102 4.10 -2.83 -0.77
N THR A 103 4.08 -3.96 -0.06
CA THR A 103 5.25 -4.84 0.05
C THR A 103 5.70 -5.32 -1.33
N SER A 104 4.78 -5.76 -2.18
CA SER A 104 5.08 -6.20 -3.54
C SER A 104 5.65 -5.05 -4.39
N LEU A 105 5.08 -3.84 -4.27
CA LEU A 105 5.57 -2.66 -4.97
C LEU A 105 6.96 -2.24 -4.49
N LEU A 106 7.22 -2.19 -3.18
CA LEU A 106 8.52 -1.84 -2.61
C LEU A 106 9.62 -2.78 -3.12
N ILE A 107 9.37 -4.10 -3.08
CA ILE A 107 10.30 -5.11 -3.58
C ILE A 107 10.50 -4.94 -5.09
N HIS A 108 9.44 -4.69 -5.85
CA HIS A 108 9.53 -4.45 -7.29
C HIS A 108 10.38 -3.22 -7.62
N SER A 109 10.27 -2.16 -6.81
CA SER A 109 11.08 -0.95 -6.89
C SER A 109 12.49 -1.11 -6.31
N GLY A 110 12.88 -2.31 -5.86
CA GLY A 110 14.23 -2.62 -5.41
C GLY A 110 14.54 -2.30 -3.95
N ALA A 111 13.53 -1.95 -3.15
CA ALA A 111 13.71 -1.70 -1.72
C ALA A 111 13.97 -2.98 -0.94
N LYS A 112 14.79 -2.88 0.13
CA LYS A 112 14.76 -3.86 1.22
C LYS A 112 13.55 -3.53 2.10
N VAL A 113 12.69 -4.52 2.35
CA VAL A 113 11.46 -4.33 3.13
C VAL A 113 11.60 -4.89 4.53
N GLU A 114 11.13 -4.12 5.51
CA GLU A 114 10.88 -4.50 6.89
C GLU A 114 9.40 -4.30 7.21
N MET A 115 8.80 -5.21 7.97
CA MET A 115 7.36 -5.20 8.25
C MET A 115 7.12 -5.74 9.66
N PHE A 116 6.39 -4.99 10.48
CA PHE A 116 6.09 -5.36 11.87
C PHE A 116 4.74 -4.76 12.33
N SER A 117 4.18 -5.32 13.40
CA SER A 117 3.05 -4.71 14.11
C SER A 117 3.57 -3.79 15.21
N ALA A 118 3.10 -2.54 15.24
CA ALA A 118 3.42 -1.60 16.30
C ALA A 118 2.81 -1.99 17.65
N HIS A 119 1.78 -2.85 17.69
CA HIS A 119 1.28 -3.42 18.95
C HIS A 119 2.35 -4.21 19.70
N ASP A 120 3.12 -5.02 18.96
CA ASP A 120 4.15 -5.89 19.52
C ASP A 120 5.53 -5.21 19.60
N HIS A 121 5.73 -4.16 18.79
CA HIS A 121 6.98 -3.40 18.69
C HIS A 121 6.79 -1.89 18.94
N PRO A 122 6.27 -1.46 20.11
CA PRO A 122 5.94 -0.06 20.40
C PRO A 122 7.17 0.84 20.63
N HIS A 123 8.38 0.26 20.67
CA HIS A 123 9.62 1.00 20.93
C HIS A 123 10.45 1.27 19.68
N GLU A 124 10.03 0.74 18.52
CA GLU A 124 10.66 1.05 17.24
C GLU A 124 10.37 2.49 16.83
N GLU A 125 11.19 3.04 15.92
CA GLU A 125 11.12 4.44 15.47
C GLU A 125 9.72 4.87 14.98
N HIS A 126 8.88 3.90 14.57
CA HIS A 126 7.50 4.10 14.15
C HIS A 126 6.48 3.23 14.91
N GLY A 127 6.87 2.61 16.03
CA GLY A 127 5.94 1.94 16.93
C GLY A 127 5.07 2.95 17.66
N ARG A 128 3.76 2.95 17.41
CA ARG A 128 2.77 3.78 18.12
C ARG A 128 1.92 2.96 19.06
#